data_AF-A0A3C0J0A2-F1
#
_entry.id   AF-A0A3C0J0A2-F1
#
_cell.length_a   1.000
_cell.length_b   1.000
_cell.length_c   1.000
_cell.angle_alpha   90.00
_cell.angle_beta   90.00
_cell.angle_gamma   90.00
#
_symmetry.space_group_name_H-M   'P 1'
#
loop_
_entity.id
_entity.type
_entity.pdbx_description
1 polymer ?
#
loop_
_entity_poly.entity_id
_entity_poly.type
_entity_poly.pdbx_seq_one_letter_code
_entity_poly.pdbx_strand_id
1 'polypeptide(L)' 'MLEVNKENFEAEVLAVPGPVLVDFWSTKCEPCVALVP' A
#
# COMPACT_ATOMS: atom_id res chain seq x y z
N MET A 1 -3.46 6.90 -5.14
CA MET A 1 -2.77 5.73 -4.57
C MET A 1 -3.17 4.51 -5.40
N LEU A 2 -2.21 3.67 -5.77
CA LEU A 2 -2.49 2.37 -6.38
C LEU A 2 -2.83 1.40 -5.25
N GLU A 3 -3.98 0.72 -5.33
CA GLU A 3 -4.32 -0.32 -4.37
C GLU A 3 -3.50 -1.58 -4.69
N VAL A 4 -2.72 -2.01 -3.71
CA VAL A 4 -1.95 -3.25 -3.79
C VAL A 4 -2.60 -4.32 -2.92
N ASN A 5 -2.68 -5.51 -3.49
CA ASN A 5 -3.23 -6.70 -2.88
C ASN A 5 -2.28 -7.89 -3.14
N LYS A 6 -2.66 -9.08 -2.69
CA LYS A 6 -1.80 -10.27 -2.80
C LYS A 6 -1.50 -10.68 -4.25
N GLU A 7 -2.34 -10.30 -5.20
CA GLU A 7 -2.24 -10.71 -6.60
C GLU A 7 -1.27 -9.81 -7.38
N ASN A 8 -1.16 -8.53 -7.00
CA ASN A 8 -0.33 -7.56 -7.72
C ASN A 8 0.92 -7.08 -6.95
N PHE A 9 1.10 -7.45 -5.68
CA PHE A 9 2.23 -6.99 -4.87
C PHE A 9 3.60 -7.30 -5.50
N GLU A 10 3.74 -8.47 -6.13
CA GLU A 10 5.01 -8.86 -6.75
C GLU A 10 5.36 -7.97 -7.95
N ALA A 11 4.39 -7.70 -8.82
CA ALA A 11 4.58 -6.86 -10.00
C ALA A 11 4.77 -5.38 -9.63
N GLU A 12 3.96 -4.87 -8.68
CA GLU A 12 3.86 -3.43 -8.40
C GLU A 12 4.79 -2.94 -7.28
N VAL A 13 5.31 -3.84 -6.45
CA VAL A 13 6.22 -3.49 -5.34
C VAL A 13 7.59 -4.15 -5.49
N LEU A 14 7.66 -5.45 -5.80
CA LEU A 14 8.93 -6.18 -5.80
C LEU A 14 9.70 -6.07 -7.12
N ALA A 15 9.00 -6.04 -8.26
CA ALA A 15 9.62 -6.00 -9.59
C ALA A 15 9.96 -4.57 -10.08
N VAL A 16 9.56 -3.53 -9.35
CA VAL A 16 9.76 -2.14 -9.76
C VAL A 16 11.17 -1.64 -9.41
N PRO A 17 11.87 -0.98 -10.34
CA PRO A 17 13.17 -0.38 -10.04
C PRO A 17 13.02 0.87 -9.16
N GLY A 18 13.73 0.88 -8.03
CA GLY A 18 13.78 2.02 -7.11
C GLY A 18 13.02 1.78 -5.79
N PRO A 19 13.05 2.76 -4.86
CA PRO A 19 12.36 2.63 -3.58
C PRO A 19 10.85 2.78 -3.75
N VAL A 20 10.08 1.89 -3.12
CA VAL A 20 8.61 1.91 -3.10
C VAL A 20 8.13 2.17 -1.68
N LEU A 21 7.23 3.14 -1.50
CA LEU A 21 6.55 3.40 -0.23
C LEU A 21 5.18 2.70 -0.26
N VAL A 22 4.99 1.74 0.64
CA VAL A 22 3.73 1.00 0.80
C VAL A 22 3.06 1.44 2.10
N ASP A 23 1.82 1.92 1.98
CA ASP A 23 0.96 2.23 3.13
C ASP A 23 0.14 0.99 3.52
N PHE A 24 0.49 0.37 4.65
CA PHE A 24 -0.24 -0.75 5.21
C PHE A 24 -1.34 -0.22 6.14
N TRP A 25 -2.57 -0.23 5.65
CA TRP A 25 -3.73 0.25 6.41
C TRP A 25 -4.89 -0.76 6.38
N SER A 26 -5.93 -0.47 7.16
CA SER A 26 -7.17 -1.24 7.19
C SER A 26 -8.33 -0.31 7.53
N THR A 27 -9.54 -0.61 7.05
CA THR A 27 -10.76 0.11 7.42
C THR A 27 -11.09 0.03 8.92
N LYS A 28 -10.51 -0.94 9.63
CA LYS A 28 -10.64 -1.07 11.09
C LYS A 28 -9.57 -0.32 11.88
N CYS A 29 -8.56 0.25 11.20
CA CYS A 29 -7.53 1.04 11.84
C CYS A 29 -7.93 2.52 11.83
N GLU A 30 -8.64 2.96 12.88
CA GLU A 30 -9.07 4.37 13.02
C GLU A 30 -7.91 5.38 12.90
N PRO A 31 -6.72 5.14 13.50
CA PRO A 31 -5.57 6.04 13.31
C PRO A 31 -5.08 6.09 11.86
N CYS A 32 -5.14 4.97 11.13
CA CYS A 32 -4.72 4.91 9.73
C CYS A 32 -5.68 5.72 8.86
N VAL A 33 -6.99 5.60 9.10
CA VAL A 33 -8.02 6.36 8.36
C VAL A 33 -7.88 7.86 8.59
N ALA A 34 -7.52 8.29 9.81
CA ALA A 34 -7.28 9.70 10.11
C ALA A 34 -6.04 10.29 9.41
N LEU A 35 -5.12 9.44 8.92
CA LEU A 35 -3.93 9.83 8.17
C LEU A 35 -4.17 9.84 6.65
N VAL A 36 -5.31 9.32 6.18
CA VAL A 36 -5.70 9.39 4.78
C VAL A 36 -6.14 10.84 4.47
N PRO A 37 -5.55 11.51 3.45
CA PRO A 37 -5.89 12.89 3.09
C PRO A 37 -7.30 13.07 2.53
#